data_AF-A0A925BU62-F1
#
_entry.id   AF-A0A925BU62-F1
#
_cell.length_a   1.000
_cell.length_b   1.000
_cell.length_c   1.000
_cell.angle_alpha   90.00
_cell.angle_beta   90.00
_cell.angle_gamma   90.00
#
_symmetry.space_group_name_H-M   'P 1'
#
loop_
_entity.id
_entity.type
_entity.pdbx_description
1 polymer ?
#
loop_
_entity_poly.entity_id
_entity_poly.type
_entity_poly.pdbx_seq_one_letter_code
_entity_poly.pdbx_strand_id
1 'polypeptide(L)'
;MGQSKLKQNPENLEVKRTTLFDRTFRDREGKIVIAQMPNLPILVWLAATLLQFILPSGNLHTGLNLVAFGALFTWAWQELFEGVNYFRQSLGLVVLVGMVALRLNFG
;
A
#
# COMPACT_ATOMS: atom_id res chain seq x y z
N MET A 1 -34.19 -38.13 27.62
CA MET A 1 -32.75 -37.91 27.91
C MET A 1 -32.00 -37.90 26.58
N GLY A 2 -31.52 -36.82 25.98
CA GLY A 2 -31.53 -35.41 26.34
C GLY A 2 -31.58 -34.56 25.07
N GLN A 3 -32.41 -33.52 25.13
CA GLN A 3 -32.51 -32.39 24.21
C GLN A 3 -31.24 -31.51 24.25
N SER A 4 -30.05 -32.12 24.25
CA SER A 4 -28.77 -31.47 24.61
C SER A 4 -27.82 -31.19 23.44
N LYS A 5 -28.29 -31.27 22.19
CA LYS A 5 -27.59 -30.66 21.06
C LYS A 5 -28.19 -29.27 20.83
N LEU A 6 -27.92 -28.44 21.84
CA LEU A 6 -27.86 -26.98 21.86
C LEU A 6 -28.42 -26.26 20.62
N LYS A 7 -29.57 -25.61 20.87
CA LYS A 7 -29.96 -24.30 20.32
C LYS A 7 -28.88 -23.68 19.42
N GLN A 8 -29.20 -23.59 18.13
CA GLN A 8 -28.58 -22.59 17.26
C GLN A 8 -28.91 -21.21 17.86
N ASN A 9 -27.98 -20.71 18.68
CA ASN A 9 -28.04 -19.41 19.32
C ASN A 9 -27.99 -18.35 18.21
N PRO A 10 -28.97 -17.41 18.11
CA PRO A 10 -28.90 -16.32 17.13
C PRO A 10 -27.65 -15.43 17.31
N GLU A 11 -26.90 -15.56 18.38
CA GLU A 11 -25.57 -14.94 18.53
C GLU A 11 -24.49 -15.55 17.62
N ASN A 12 -24.66 -16.78 17.10
CA ASN A 12 -23.81 -17.32 16.01
C ASN A 12 -24.16 -16.72 14.63
N LEU A 13 -25.26 -15.95 14.55
CA LEU A 13 -25.58 -15.09 13.40
C LEU A 13 -25.00 -13.69 13.57
N GLU A 14 -24.15 -13.46 14.58
CA GLU A 14 -23.07 -12.49 14.42
C GLU A 14 -22.15 -13.06 13.34
N VAL A 15 -22.63 -13.00 12.10
CA VAL A 15 -21.83 -13.05 10.89
C VAL A 15 -20.64 -12.20 11.25
N LYS A 16 -19.50 -12.86 11.48
CA LYS A 16 -18.21 -12.23 11.68
C LYS A 16 -18.05 -11.34 10.46
N ARG A 17 -18.55 -10.11 10.57
CA ARG A 17 -18.33 -9.05 9.62
C ARG A 17 -16.85 -8.83 9.83
N THR A 18 -16.07 -9.60 9.07
CA THR A 18 -14.69 -9.30 8.76
C THR A 18 -14.81 -8.02 7.96
N THR A 19 -15.05 -6.96 8.72
CA THR A 19 -15.40 -5.66 8.22
C THR A 19 -14.21 -5.28 7.37
N LEU A 20 -14.43 -4.78 6.16
CA LEU A 20 -13.34 -4.34 5.28
C LEU A 20 -12.37 -3.40 6.04
N PHE A 21 -12.88 -2.73 7.08
CA PHE A 21 -12.20 -1.98 8.13
C PHE A 21 -11.23 -2.77 9.03
N ASP A 22 -11.60 -3.96 9.52
CA ASP A 22 -10.70 -4.81 10.31
C ASP A 22 -9.52 -5.29 9.45
N ARG A 23 -9.76 -5.52 8.16
CA ARG A 23 -8.75 -5.97 7.19
C ARG A 23 -7.86 -4.84 6.66
N THR A 24 -8.25 -3.58 6.87
CA THR A 24 -7.42 -2.42 6.51
C THR A 24 -6.33 -2.16 7.56
N PHE A 25 -6.57 -2.53 8.82
CA PHE A 25 -5.69 -2.17 9.95
C PHE A 25 -5.21 -3.33 10.81
N ARG A 26 -5.70 -4.56 10.65
CA ARG A 26 -5.28 -5.74 11.44
C ARG A 26 -4.93 -6.92 10.55
N ASP A 27 -3.83 -7.59 10.90
CA ASP A 27 -3.43 -8.88 10.33
C ASP A 27 -4.42 -10.00 10.77
N ARG A 28 -4.36 -11.19 10.15
CA ARG A 28 -5.19 -12.37 10.41
C ARG A 28 -5.21 -12.81 11.89
N GLU A 29 -4.26 -12.33 12.68
CA GLU A 29 -4.07 -12.59 14.12
C GLU A 29 -4.55 -11.44 15.03
N GLY A 30 -5.15 -10.37 14.48
CA GLY A 30 -5.73 -9.28 15.27
C GLY A 30 -4.74 -8.21 15.77
N LYS A 31 -3.45 -8.27 15.38
CA LYS A 31 -2.48 -7.21 15.67
C LYS A 31 -2.60 -6.05 14.68
N ILE A 32 -2.53 -4.82 15.22
CA ILE A 32 -2.41 -3.59 14.44
C ILE A 32 -1.00 -3.56 13.84
N VAL A 33 -0.85 -4.08 12.62
CA VAL A 33 0.43 -4.06 11.89
C VAL A 33 0.46 -2.81 11.01
N ILE A 34 0.71 -1.66 11.64
CA ILE A 34 0.92 -0.39 10.92
C ILE A 34 2.40 -0.23 10.52
N ALA A 35 3.33 -0.86 11.24
CA ALA A 35 4.77 -0.74 10.99
C ALA A 35 5.32 -2.03 10.37
N GLN A 36 5.30 -2.12 9.04
CA GLN A 36 6.11 -3.10 8.32
C GLN A 36 7.38 -2.44 7.75
N MET A 37 8.39 -3.28 7.52
CA MET A 37 9.67 -2.88 6.93
C MET A 37 9.44 -2.18 5.58
N PRO A 38 10.08 -1.01 5.35
CA PRO A 38 9.91 -0.26 4.11
C PRO A 38 10.42 -1.09 2.91
N ASN A 39 9.67 -1.09 1.81
CA ASN A 39 10.06 -1.78 0.59
C ASN A 39 11.28 -1.08 -0.04
N LEU A 40 12.22 -1.85 -0.60
CA LEU A 40 13.42 -1.30 -1.25
C LEU A 40 13.13 -0.17 -2.26
N PRO A 41 12.07 -0.20 -3.09
CA PRO A 41 11.83 0.84 -4.07
C PRO A 41 11.51 2.22 -3.47
N ILE A 42 10.86 2.31 -2.30
CA ILE A 42 10.61 3.62 -1.66
C ILE A 42 11.94 4.24 -1.18
N LEU A 43 12.88 3.40 -0.72
CA LEU A 43 14.20 3.85 -0.29
C LEU A 43 15.02 4.36 -1.48
N VAL A 44 14.95 3.66 -2.62
CA VAL A 44 15.61 4.10 -3.86
C VAL A 44 15.01 5.41 -4.36
N TRP A 45 13.68 5.54 -4.35
CA TRP A 45 13.01 6.79 -4.68
C TRP A 45 13.47 7.93 -3.77
N LEU A 46 13.45 7.72 -2.45
CA LEU A 46 13.86 8.72 -1.48
C LEU A 46 15.32 9.13 -1.69
N ALA A 47 16.23 8.17 -1.87
CA ALA A 47 17.64 8.45 -2.13
C ALA A 47 17.80 9.26 -3.43
N ALA A 48 17.17 8.85 -4.52
CA ALA A 48 17.23 9.55 -5.80
C ALA A 48 16.71 10.99 -5.69
N THR A 49 15.60 11.22 -4.98
CA THR A 49 15.05 12.56 -4.72
C THR A 49 15.99 13.39 -3.86
N LEU A 50 16.61 12.81 -2.82
CA LEU A 50 17.62 13.51 -2.02
C LEU A 50 18.84 13.93 -2.84
N LEU A 51 19.31 13.07 -3.75
CA LEU A 51 20.39 13.38 -4.67
C LEU A 51 20.03 14.52 -5.64
N GLN A 52 18.77 14.64 -6.06
CA GLN A 52 18.32 15.74 -6.92
C GLN A 52 18.43 17.11 -6.24
N PHE A 53 18.24 17.20 -4.91
CA PHE A 53 18.44 18.46 -4.18
C PHE A 53 19.89 18.95 -4.23
N ILE A 54 20.84 18.04 -4.33
CA ILE A 54 22.27 18.36 -4.42
C ILE A 54 22.67 18.65 -5.89
N LEU A 55 22.00 18.00 -6.84
CA LEU A 55 22.27 18.10 -8.27
C LEU A 55 21.04 18.64 -9.02
N PRO A 56 20.71 19.93 -8.90
CA PRO A 56 19.43 20.48 -9.34
C PRO A 56 19.28 20.63 -10.87
N SER A 57 20.34 20.42 -11.65
CA SER A 57 20.30 20.63 -13.11
C SER A 57 21.26 19.73 -13.88
N GLY A 58 21.00 19.61 -15.20
CA GLY A 58 21.83 18.86 -16.14
C GLY A 58 21.35 17.42 -16.40
N ASN A 59 22.10 16.70 -17.24
CA ASN A 59 21.74 15.35 -17.70
C ASN A 59 21.62 14.34 -16.54
N LEU A 60 22.43 14.52 -15.50
CA LEU A 60 22.41 13.66 -14.32
C LEU A 60 21.14 13.86 -13.49
N HIS A 61 20.65 15.10 -13.39
CA HIS A 61 19.36 15.40 -12.76
C HIS A 61 18.21 14.71 -13.50
N THR A 62 18.21 14.74 -14.84
CA THR A 62 17.22 14.02 -15.66
C THR A 62 17.28 12.51 -15.42
N GLY A 63 18.47 11.93 -15.34
CA GLY A 63 18.66 10.51 -15.01
C GLY A 63 18.11 10.16 -13.62
N LEU A 64 18.42 10.98 -12.60
CA LEU A 64 17.88 10.83 -11.25
C LEU A 64 16.35 10.96 -11.22
N ASN A 65 15.78 11.84 -12.05
CA ASN A 65 14.33 11.98 -12.18
C ASN A 65 13.68 10.71 -12.74
N LEU A 66 14.29 10.12 -13.77
CA LEU A 66 13.81 8.86 -14.34
C LEU A 66 13.92 7.70 -13.33
N VAL A 67 15.02 7.63 -12.57
CA VAL A 67 15.21 6.62 -11.51
C VAL A 67 14.18 6.81 -10.41
N ALA A 68 13.98 8.03 -9.92
CA ALA A 68 12.97 8.33 -8.91
C ALA A 68 11.58 7.93 -9.41
N PHE A 69 11.20 8.34 -10.62
CA PHE A 69 9.93 7.97 -11.22
C PHE A 69 9.75 6.44 -11.32
N GLY A 70 10.75 5.73 -11.85
CA GLY A 70 10.69 4.28 -12.00
C GLY A 70 10.63 3.53 -10.65
N ALA A 71 11.36 4.02 -9.64
CA ALA A 71 11.33 3.46 -8.30
C ALA A 71 9.97 3.67 -7.63
N LEU A 72 9.39 4.87 -7.73
CA LEU A 72 8.06 5.16 -7.19
C LEU A 72 6.96 4.37 -7.90
N PHE A 73 7.04 4.24 -9.22
CA PHE A 73 6.14 3.41 -10.01
C PHE A 73 6.21 1.94 -9.57
N THR A 74 7.44 1.40 -9.48
CA THR A 74 7.67 0.02 -9.05
C THR A 74 7.14 -0.22 -7.63
N TRP A 75 7.38 0.72 -6.73
CA TRP A 75 6.82 0.69 -5.38
C TRP A 75 5.29 0.62 -5.43
N ALA A 76 4.65 1.56 -6.12
CA ALA A 76 3.19 1.65 -6.16
C ALA A 76 2.54 0.42 -6.82
N TRP A 77 3.18 -0.14 -7.84
CA TRP A 77 2.79 -1.41 -8.45
C TRP A 77 2.87 -2.57 -7.45
N GLN A 78 3.99 -2.72 -6.75
CA GLN A 78 4.15 -3.75 -5.72
C GLN A 78 3.12 -3.58 -4.59
N GLU A 79 2.88 -2.36 -4.13
CA GLU A 79 1.85 -2.09 -3.13
C GLU A 79 0.45 -2.49 -3.62
N LEU A 80 0.12 -2.22 -4.88
CA LEU A 80 -1.20 -2.53 -5.46
C LEU A 80 -1.47 -4.04 -5.59
N PHE A 81 -0.44 -4.86 -5.86
CA PHE A 81 -0.62 -6.30 -6.09
C PHE A 81 -0.18 -7.16 -4.91
N GLU A 82 0.86 -6.75 -4.19
CA GLU A 82 1.49 -7.50 -3.09
C GLU A 82 1.26 -6.82 -1.72
N GLY A 83 0.45 -5.76 -1.67
CA GLY A 83 0.10 -5.05 -0.43
C GLY A 83 -0.52 -6.00 0.60
N VAL A 84 0.14 -6.11 1.76
CA VAL A 84 -0.28 -6.99 2.87
C VAL A 84 -1.61 -6.56 3.52
N ASN A 85 -2.04 -5.32 3.28
CA ASN A 85 -3.30 -4.76 3.76
C ASN A 85 -3.93 -3.86 2.69
N TYR A 86 -5.25 -3.68 2.78
CA TYR A 86 -5.99 -2.83 1.84
C TYR A 86 -5.56 -1.37 1.85
N PHE A 87 -4.97 -0.90 2.96
CA PHE A 87 -4.47 0.47 3.07
C PHE A 87 -3.28 0.69 2.14
N ARG A 88 -2.26 -0.16 2.23
CA ARG A 88 -1.09 -0.21 1.35
C ARG A 88 -1.50 -0.42 -0.11
N GLN A 89 -2.43 -1.33 -0.33
CA GLN A 89 -2.99 -1.55 -1.66
C GLN A 89 -3.64 -0.29 -2.26
N SER A 90 -4.41 0.43 -1.44
CA SER A 90 -5.02 1.69 -1.85
C SER A 90 -3.99 2.80 -2.10
N LEU A 91 -2.90 2.85 -1.32
CA LEU A 91 -1.80 3.78 -1.55
C LEU A 91 -1.13 3.53 -2.90
N GLY A 92 -0.84 2.26 -3.22
CA GLY A 92 -0.31 1.88 -4.53
C GLY A 92 -1.21 2.33 -5.67
N LEU A 93 -2.52 2.09 -5.56
CA LEU A 93 -3.50 2.54 -6.56
C LEU A 93 -3.52 4.07 -6.70
N VAL A 94 -3.61 4.80 -5.59
CA VAL A 94 -3.68 6.27 -5.57
C VAL A 94 -2.42 6.87 -6.18
N VAL A 95 -1.24 6.32 -5.86
CA VAL A 95 0.02 6.79 -6.43
C VAL A 95 0.05 6.53 -7.94
N LEU A 96 -0.30 5.33 -8.41
CA LEU A 96 -0.33 5.04 -9.86
C LEU A 96 -1.31 5.94 -10.62
N VAL A 97 -2.54 6.09 -10.12
CA VAL A 97 -3.54 6.97 -10.73
C VAL A 97 -3.07 8.42 -10.71
N GLY A 98 -2.49 8.88 -9.59
CA GLY A 98 -1.92 10.21 -9.46
C GLY A 98 -0.79 10.45 -10.47
N MET A 99 0.12 9.49 -10.65
CA MET A 99 1.20 9.57 -11.64
C MET A 99 0.66 9.70 -13.07
N VAL A 100 -0.35 8.91 -13.43
CA VAL A 100 -1.00 8.98 -14.75
C VAL A 100 -1.73 10.32 -14.92
N ALA A 101 -2.53 10.74 -13.94
CA ALA A 101 -3.27 11.99 -13.99
C ALA A 101 -2.35 13.22 -14.09
N LEU A 102 -1.26 13.25 -13.32
CA LEU A 102 -0.23 14.28 -13.43
C LEU A 102 0.40 14.27 -14.82
N ARG A 103 0.68 13.10 -15.38
CA ARG A 103 1.30 13.03 -16.72
C ARG A 103 0.35 13.48 -17.83
N LEU A 104 -0.96 13.29 -17.67
CA LEU A 104 -1.97 13.77 -18.61
C LEU A 104 -2.24 15.27 -18.48
N ASN A 105 -2.20 15.83 -17.28
CA ASN A 105 -2.39 17.28 -17.06
C ASN A 105 -1.17 18.12 -17.44
N PHE A 106 0.03 17.57 -17.28
CA PHE A 106 1.30 18.26 -17.56
C PHE A 106 2.01 17.72 -18.82
N GLY A 107 1.28 17.04 -19.69
CA GLY A 107 1.76 16.41 -20.93
C GLY A 107 1.48 17.24 -22.18
#